data_AF-A0A387GRG2-F1
#
_entry.id   AF-A0A387GRG2-F1
#
_cell.length_a   1.000
_cell.length_b   1.000
_cell.length_c   1.000
_cell.angle_alpha   90.00
_cell.angle_beta   90.00
_cell.angle_gamma   90.00
#
_symmetry.space_group_name_H-M   'P 1'
#
loop_
_entity.id
_entity.type
_entity.pdbx_description
1 polymer ?
#
loop_
_entity_poly.entity_id
_entity_poly.type
_entity_poly.pdbx_seq_one_letter_code
_entity_poly.pdbx_strand_id
1 'polypeptide(L)'
;MPESLANIALFLAKWPVLDAILGILWFRSVLAAWSGYTPPGEKDNEDERNLGATVILAQLNGALTTASIIVAGVGAFVALTPEKLEMFTVAHLRTAAVFAVIALCSTAYTMAILPSRTPNTNFVRSKEVALLSTIPLIGVTFAGVRFACAIWAYLS
;
A
#
# COMPACT_ATOMS: atom_id res chain seq x y z
N MET A 1 -1.89 5.60 31.58
CA MET A 1 -0.55 5.84 30.99
C MET A 1 0.01 7.13 31.56
N PRO A 2 1.33 7.22 31.84
CA PRO A 2 1.94 8.52 32.11
C PRO A 2 1.72 9.44 30.90
N GLU A 3 1.36 10.71 31.14
CA GLU A 3 0.92 11.66 30.11
C GLU A 3 1.90 11.79 28.93
N SER A 4 3.20 11.59 29.17
CA SER A 4 4.23 11.60 28.12
C SER A 4 4.05 10.49 27.07
N LEU A 5 3.66 9.28 27.48
CA LEU A 5 3.47 8.15 26.55
C LEU A 5 2.21 8.31 25.71
N ALA A 6 1.13 8.84 26.29
CA ALA A 6 -0.11 9.15 25.56
C ALA A 6 0.12 10.24 24.49
N ASN A 7 0.91 11.26 24.81
CA ASN A 7 1.30 12.31 23.87
C ASN A 7 2.16 11.78 22.72
N ILE A 8 3.11 10.88 23.01
CA ILE A 8 3.93 10.23 21.96
C ILE A 8 3.06 9.34 21.08
N ALA A 9 2.18 8.53 21.65
CA ALA A 9 1.27 7.68 20.88
C ALA A 9 0.39 8.51 19.95
N LEU A 10 -0.25 9.57 20.46
CA LEU A 10 -1.07 10.47 19.65
C LEU A 10 -0.26 11.20 18.57
N PHE A 11 0.98 11.58 18.87
CA PHE A 11 1.89 12.16 17.88
C PHE A 11 2.19 11.16 16.75
N LEU A 12 2.53 9.91 17.07
CA LEU A 12 2.76 8.85 16.08
C LEU A 12 1.49 8.47 15.31
N ALA A 13 0.32 8.60 15.95
CA ALA A 13 -0.98 8.40 15.30
C ALA A 13 -1.26 9.49 14.26
N LYS A 14 -0.97 10.75 14.58
CA LYS A 14 -1.21 11.91 13.69
C LYS A 14 -0.14 12.06 12.61
N TRP A 15 1.11 11.83 12.97
CA TRP A 15 2.27 11.99 12.11
C TRP A 15 2.83 10.61 11.80
N PRO A 16 2.65 10.11 10.56
CA PRO A 16 3.08 8.78 10.17
C PRO A 16 4.61 8.71 9.95
N VAL A 17 5.40 9.16 10.94
CA VAL A 17 6.87 9.19 10.89
C VAL A 17 7.40 7.77 10.80
N LEU A 18 6.85 6.85 11.59
CA LEU A 18 7.22 5.44 11.52
C LEU A 18 6.86 4.82 10.17
N ASP A 19 5.68 5.12 9.63
CA ASP A 19 5.29 4.62 8.30
C ASP A 19 6.20 5.20 7.22
N ALA A 20 6.59 6.47 7.32
CA ALA A 20 7.56 7.07 6.40
C ALA A 20 8.92 6.37 6.47
N ILE A 21 9.46 6.12 7.67
CA ILE A 21 10.73 5.39 7.85
C ILE A 21 10.62 3.98 7.28
N LEU A 22 9.57 3.24 7.63
CA LEU A 22 9.35 1.88 7.15
C LEU A 22 9.15 1.85 5.63
N GLY A 23 8.45 2.84 5.07
CA GLY A 23 8.21 2.96 3.63
C GLY A 23 9.49 3.25 2.87
N ILE A 24 10.34 4.14 3.40
CA ILE A 24 11.68 4.41 2.83
C ILE A 24 12.54 3.15 2.90
N LEU A 25 12.57 2.45 4.04
CA LEU A 25 13.35 1.22 4.18
C LEU A 25 12.86 0.13 3.22
N TRP A 26 11.54 -0.07 3.10
CA TRP A 26 10.95 -1.00 2.14
C TRP A 26 11.37 -0.64 0.71
N PHE A 27 11.15 0.61 0.30
CA PHE A 27 11.48 1.06 -1.05
C PHE A 27 12.97 0.91 -1.35
N ARG A 28 13.84 1.21 -0.39
CA ARG A 28 15.29 0.99 -0.50
C ARG A 28 15.65 -0.48 -0.62
N SER A 29 15.00 -1.37 0.12
CA SER A 29 15.21 -2.82 0.01
C SER A 29 14.85 -3.32 -1.38
N VAL A 30 13.74 -2.84 -1.96
CA VAL A 30 13.39 -3.16 -3.35
C VAL A 30 14.45 -2.63 -4.32
N LEU A 31 14.83 -1.36 -4.22
CA LEU A 31 15.89 -0.79 -5.06
C LEU A 31 17.21 -1.56 -4.96
N ALA A 32 17.60 -1.96 -3.75
CA ALA A 32 18.81 -2.73 -3.49
C ALA A 32 18.73 -4.13 -4.10
N ALA A 33 17.57 -4.79 -4.03
CA ALA A 33 17.35 -6.10 -4.65
C ALA A 33 17.50 -6.06 -6.19
N TRP A 34 17.19 -4.91 -6.80
CA TRP A 34 17.40 -4.67 -8.23
C TRP A 34 18.79 -4.13 -8.58
N SER A 35 19.64 -3.85 -7.59
CA SER A 35 21.00 -3.35 -7.82
C SER A 35 21.87 -4.47 -8.38
N GLY A 36 22.48 -4.24 -9.55
CA GLY A 36 23.32 -5.24 -10.22
C GLY A 36 22.55 -6.36 -10.94
N TYR A 37 21.20 -6.33 -10.92
CA TYR A 37 20.42 -7.27 -11.71
C TYR A 37 20.57 -6.98 -13.20
N THR A 38 20.99 -8.00 -13.96
CA THR A 38 21.01 -7.97 -15.42
C THR A 38 20.01 -9.02 -15.91
N PRO A 39 18.98 -8.64 -16.68
CA PRO A 39 18.03 -9.61 -17.21
C PRO A 39 18.75 -10.63 -18.10
N PRO A 40 18.29 -11.90 -18.12
CA PRO A 40 18.84 -12.90 -19.02
C PRO A 40 18.79 -12.41 -20.47
N GLY A 41 19.84 -12.70 -21.25
CA GLY A 41 19.91 -12.29 -22.67
C GLY A 41 18.97 -13.08 -23.59
N GLU A 42 18.35 -14.13 -23.09
CA GLU A 42 17.37 -14.92 -23.83
C GLU A 42 16.02 -14.22 -23.86
N LYS A 43 15.40 -14.16 -25.04
CA LYS A 43 14.10 -13.53 -25.21
C LYS A 43 13.03 -14.43 -24.61
N ASP A 44 12.37 -13.95 -23.55
CA ASP A 44 11.24 -14.64 -22.93
C ASP A 44 10.20 -15.04 -23.97
N ASN A 45 9.69 -16.26 -23.88
CA ASN A 45 8.59 -16.72 -24.72
C ASN A 45 7.29 -15.96 -24.37
N GLU A 46 6.27 -16.10 -25.21
CA GLU A 46 5.00 -15.39 -24.99
C GLU A 46 4.29 -15.83 -23.70
N ASP A 47 4.37 -17.12 -23.37
CA ASP A 47 3.75 -17.69 -22.18
C ASP A 47 4.36 -17.15 -20.88
N GLU A 48 5.68 -17.00 -20.79
CA GLU A 48 6.39 -16.42 -19.65
C GLU A 48 6.04 -14.94 -19.46
N ARG A 49 5.93 -14.18 -20.56
CA ARG A 49 5.51 -12.78 -20.50
C ARG A 49 4.07 -12.66 -20.01
N ASN A 50 3.17 -13.49 -20.53
CA ASN A 50 1.77 -13.52 -20.13
C ASN A 50 1.64 -13.93 -18.65
N LEU A 51 2.36 -14.95 -18.21
CA LEU A 51 2.40 -15.37 -16.81
C LEU A 51 2.88 -14.24 -15.89
N GLY A 52 3.98 -13.59 -16.26
CA GLY A 52 4.51 -12.46 -15.49
C GLY A 52 3.54 -11.29 -15.40
N ALA A 53 2.82 -11.01 -16.51
CA ALA A 53 1.78 -9.99 -16.53
C ALA A 53 0.58 -10.36 -15.65
N THR A 54 0.11 -11.60 -15.71
CA THR A 54 -0.99 -12.10 -14.88
C THR A 54 -0.66 -11.98 -13.39
N VAL A 55 0.55 -12.36 -12.96
CA VAL A 55 0.96 -12.26 -11.55
C VAL A 55 0.92 -10.82 -11.05
N ILE A 56 1.52 -9.89 -11.79
CA ILE A 56 1.56 -8.48 -11.39
C ILE A 56 0.17 -7.85 -11.42
N LEU A 57 -0.64 -8.13 -12.45
CA LEU A 57 -2.01 -7.62 -12.52
C LEU A 57 -2.90 -8.20 -11.42
N ALA A 58 -2.73 -9.48 -11.06
CA ALA A 58 -3.45 -10.08 -9.94
C ALA A 58 -3.08 -9.42 -8.61
N GLN A 59 -1.78 -9.15 -8.39
CA GLN A 59 -1.30 -8.45 -7.21
C GLN A 59 -1.87 -7.03 -7.11
N LEU A 60 -1.86 -6.29 -8.22
CA LEU A 60 -2.42 -4.94 -8.29
C LEU A 60 -3.94 -4.96 -8.09
N ASN A 61 -4.67 -5.92 -8.67
CA ASN A 61 -6.09 -6.11 -8.38
C ASN A 61 -6.33 -6.35 -6.88
N GLY A 62 -5.52 -7.18 -6.24
CA GLY A 62 -5.56 -7.38 -4.79
C GLY A 62 -5.40 -6.07 -4.02
N ALA A 63 -4.40 -5.26 -4.38
CA ALA A 63 -4.18 -3.94 -3.77
C ALA A 63 -5.38 -2.99 -4.00
N LEU A 64 -5.96 -2.97 -5.21
CA LEU A 64 -7.14 -2.18 -5.55
C LEU A 64 -8.34 -2.57 -4.67
N THR A 65 -8.61 -3.87 -4.57
CA THR A 65 -9.73 -4.41 -3.79
C THR A 65 -9.54 -4.11 -2.31
N THR A 66 -8.38 -4.41 -1.75
CA THR A 66 -8.11 -4.16 -0.32
C THR A 66 -8.20 -2.68 0.01
N ALA A 67 -7.64 -1.80 -0.82
CA ALA A 67 -7.72 -0.36 -0.59
C ALA A 67 -9.17 0.16 -0.68
N SER A 68 -9.98 -0.37 -1.61
CA SER A 68 -11.41 -0.06 -1.72
C SER A 68 -12.17 -0.48 -0.46
N ILE A 69 -11.90 -1.69 0.05
CA ILE A 69 -12.48 -2.20 1.30
C ILE A 69 -12.13 -1.30 2.47
N ILE A 70 -10.87 -0.85 2.57
CA ILE A 70 -10.45 0.05 3.66
C ILE A 70 -11.16 1.41 3.57
N VAL A 71 -11.27 2.01 2.38
CA VAL A 71 -12.01 3.28 2.20
C VAL A 71 -13.48 3.12 2.62
N ALA A 72 -14.14 2.05 2.14
CA ALA A 72 -15.52 1.76 2.53
C ALA A 72 -15.64 1.49 4.04
N GLY A 73 -14.69 0.76 4.61
CA GLY A 73 -14.62 0.45 6.04
C GLY A 73 -14.47 1.71 6.90
N VAL A 74 -13.60 2.65 6.52
CA VAL A 74 -13.49 3.96 7.20
C VAL A 74 -14.80 4.73 7.13
N GLY A 75 -15.44 4.78 5.95
CA GLY A 75 -16.74 5.44 5.78
C GLY A 75 -17.83 4.83 6.65
N ALA A 76 -17.92 3.49 6.69
CA ALA A 76 -18.86 2.77 7.54
C ALA A 76 -18.58 3.03 9.03
N PHE A 77 -17.32 3.05 9.44
CA PHE A 77 -16.93 3.31 10.83
C PHE A 77 -17.38 4.69 11.30
N VAL A 78 -17.20 5.71 10.45
CA VAL A 78 -17.62 7.09 10.74
C VAL A 78 -19.14 7.22 10.74
N ALA A 79 -19.85 6.53 9.84
CA ALA A 79 -21.30 6.63 9.70
C ALA A 79 -22.07 5.87 10.80
N LEU A 80 -21.52 4.75 11.28
CA LEU A 80 -22.22 3.84 12.20
C LEU A 80 -21.87 4.07 13.67
N THR A 81 -20.86 4.88 13.98
CA THR A 81 -20.50 5.15 15.38
C THR A 81 -21.34 6.34 15.91
N PRO A 82 -22.28 6.11 16.83
CA PRO A 82 -23.17 7.17 17.32
C PRO A 82 -22.48 8.12 18.31
N GLU A 83 -21.37 7.67 18.89
CA GLU A 83 -20.60 8.42 19.89
C GLU A 83 -19.45 9.21 19.25
N LYS A 84 -19.04 10.28 19.94
CA LYS A 84 -17.90 11.07 19.50
C LYS A 84 -16.63 10.24 19.63
N LEU A 85 -16.06 9.85 18.49
CA LEU A 85 -14.80 9.10 18.43
C LEU A 85 -13.66 9.82 19.16
N GLU A 86 -12.88 9.04 19.90
CA GLU A 86 -11.65 9.51 20.54
C GLU A 86 -10.66 10.03 19.49
N MET A 87 -9.85 11.02 19.85
CA MET A 87 -8.91 11.68 18.94
C MET A 87 -7.89 10.70 18.35
N PHE A 88 -7.48 9.68 19.12
CA PHE A 88 -6.54 8.66 18.68
C PHE A 88 -7.13 7.80 17.54
N THR A 89 -8.35 7.28 17.73
CA THR A 89 -9.09 6.53 16.70
C THR A 89 -9.29 7.35 15.42
N VAL A 90 -9.69 8.62 15.56
CA VAL A 90 -9.87 9.52 14.40
C VAL A 90 -8.55 9.72 13.63
N ALA A 91 -7.42 9.85 14.32
CA ALA A 91 -6.12 10.02 13.67
C ALA A 91 -5.73 8.76 12.85
N HIS A 92 -5.96 7.57 13.39
CA HIS A 92 -5.72 6.31 12.68
C HIS A 92 -6.68 6.11 11.49
N LEU A 93 -7.97 6.43 11.62
CA LEU A 93 -8.92 6.36 10.51
C LEU A 93 -8.55 7.31 9.37
N ARG A 94 -8.15 8.56 9.70
CA ARG A 94 -7.72 9.55 8.69
C ARG A 94 -6.47 9.08 7.94
N THR A 95 -5.46 8.63 8.67
CA THR A 95 -4.22 8.14 8.04
C THR A 95 -4.46 6.88 7.20
N ALA A 96 -5.31 5.96 7.68
CA ALA A 96 -5.73 4.79 6.90
C ALA A 96 -6.41 5.18 5.59
N ALA A 97 -7.34 6.14 5.61
CA ALA A 97 -8.01 6.63 4.42
C ALA A 97 -7.03 7.27 3.43
N VAL A 98 -6.11 8.11 3.90
CA VAL A 98 -5.10 8.75 3.04
C VAL A 98 -4.23 7.70 2.33
N PHE A 99 -3.71 6.72 3.08
CA PHE A 99 -2.90 5.65 2.48
C PHE A 99 -3.71 4.76 1.53
N ALA A 100 -4.97 4.47 1.84
CA ALA A 100 -5.85 3.70 0.97
C ALA A 100 -6.13 4.43 -0.35
N VAL A 101 -6.38 5.74 -0.31
CA VAL A 101 -6.57 6.56 -1.52
C VAL A 101 -5.28 6.61 -2.35
N ILE A 102 -4.11 6.80 -1.74
CA ILE A 102 -2.82 6.75 -2.44
C ILE A 102 -2.64 5.38 -3.11
N ALA A 103 -2.96 4.29 -2.40
CA ALA A 103 -2.89 2.94 -2.95
C ALA A 103 -3.86 2.73 -4.12
N LEU A 104 -5.09 3.24 -4.03
CA LEU A 104 -6.07 3.19 -5.12
C LEU A 104 -5.58 3.94 -6.36
N CYS A 105 -5.17 5.19 -6.19
CA CYS A 105 -4.72 6.02 -7.31
C CYS A 105 -3.46 5.44 -7.97
N SER A 106 -2.47 5.01 -7.18
CA SER A 106 -1.24 4.42 -7.71
C SER A 106 -1.46 3.05 -8.35
N THR A 107 -2.35 2.23 -7.79
CA THR A 107 -2.76 0.95 -8.41
C THR A 107 -3.45 1.19 -9.73
N ALA A 108 -4.47 2.06 -9.77
CA ALA A 108 -5.23 2.37 -10.98
C ALA A 108 -4.31 2.94 -12.07
N TYR A 109 -3.40 3.84 -11.70
CA TYR A 109 -2.37 4.37 -12.61
C TYR A 109 -1.49 3.25 -13.16
N THR A 110 -0.95 2.38 -12.31
CA THR A 110 -0.06 1.29 -12.71
C THR A 110 -0.78 0.32 -13.64
N MET A 111 -2.01 -0.09 -13.31
CA MET A 111 -2.82 -0.97 -14.15
C MET A 111 -3.18 -0.35 -15.50
N ALA A 112 -3.32 0.98 -15.60
CA ALA A 112 -3.62 1.65 -16.86
C ALA A 112 -2.41 1.65 -17.83
N ILE A 113 -1.19 1.72 -17.31
CA ILE A 113 0.02 1.80 -18.14
C ILE A 113 0.59 0.43 -18.53
N LEU A 114 0.41 -0.60 -17.69
CA LEU A 114 1.02 -1.91 -17.89
C LEU A 114 0.59 -2.62 -19.18
N PRO A 115 -0.69 -2.69 -19.58
CA PRO A 115 -1.12 -3.44 -20.77
C PRO A 115 -0.38 -3.07 -22.06
N SER A 116 0.02 -1.80 -22.20
CA SER A 116 0.80 -1.31 -23.35
C SER A 116 2.21 -1.92 -23.44
N ARG A 117 2.72 -2.49 -22.35
CA ARG A 117 4.08 -3.05 -22.22
C ARG A 117 4.10 -4.58 -22.24
N THR A 118 2.97 -5.25 -22.01
CA THR A 118 2.83 -6.72 -21.94
C THR A 118 3.42 -7.46 -23.15
N PRO A 119 3.22 -6.99 -24.41
CA PRO A 119 3.72 -7.74 -25.57
C PRO A 119 5.25 -7.84 -25.63
N ASN A 120 5.96 -6.90 -25.01
CA ASN A 120 7.39 -6.72 -25.20
C ASN A 120 8.22 -6.98 -23.93
N THR A 121 7.58 -7.09 -22.77
CA THR A 121 8.27 -7.12 -21.47
C THR A 121 7.65 -8.15 -20.55
N ASN A 122 8.49 -9.00 -19.95
CA ASN A 122 8.09 -9.78 -18.79
C ASN A 122 8.10 -8.89 -17.54
N PHE A 123 6.92 -8.63 -16.98
CA PHE A 123 6.77 -7.70 -15.87
C PHE A 123 7.50 -8.13 -14.60
N VAL A 124 7.68 -9.43 -14.37
CA VAL A 124 8.41 -9.97 -13.22
C VAL A 124 9.91 -9.66 -13.32
N ARG A 125 10.43 -9.48 -14.54
CA ARG A 125 11.83 -9.14 -14.80
C ARG A 125 12.06 -7.63 -15.01
N SER A 126 11.01 -6.82 -14.90
CA SER A 126 11.10 -5.37 -15.13
C SER A 126 11.26 -4.61 -13.83
N LYS A 127 12.43 -3.99 -13.66
CA LYS A 127 12.72 -3.08 -12.54
C LYS A 127 11.68 -1.96 -12.43
N GLU A 128 11.26 -1.40 -13.56
CA GLU A 128 10.28 -0.31 -13.59
C GLU A 128 8.93 -0.77 -13.05
N VAL A 129 8.45 -1.94 -13.50
CA VAL A 129 7.18 -2.50 -13.03
C VAL A 129 7.25 -2.85 -11.55
N ALA A 130 8.36 -3.41 -11.08
CA ALA A 130 8.55 -3.70 -9.67
C ALA A 130 8.51 -2.43 -8.80
N LEU A 131 9.15 -1.34 -9.24
CA LEU A 131 9.13 -0.07 -8.52
C LEU A 131 7.73 0.58 -8.53
N LEU A 132 7.05 0.55 -9.67
CA LEU A 132 5.69 1.06 -9.81
C LEU A 132 4.71 0.30 -8.91
N SER A 133 4.79 -1.03 -8.87
CA SER A 133 3.96 -1.88 -8.02
C SER A 133 4.30 -1.79 -6.53
N THR A 134 5.49 -1.30 -6.16
CA THR A 134 5.88 -1.17 -4.75
C THR A 134 5.07 -0.10 -4.02
N ILE A 135 4.78 1.03 -4.68
CA ILE A 135 4.04 2.15 -4.10
C ILE A 135 2.64 1.73 -3.61
N PRO A 136 1.79 1.09 -4.43
CA PRO A 136 0.47 0.67 -3.98
C PRO A 136 0.53 -0.39 -2.88
N LEU A 137 1.54 -1.27 -2.88
CA LEU A 137 1.71 -2.29 -1.84
C LEU A 137 2.07 -1.68 -0.48
N ILE A 138 2.96 -0.69 -0.47
CA ILE A 138 3.27 0.06 0.76
C ILE A 138 2.01 0.79 1.24
N GLY A 139 1.32 1.49 0.34
CA GLY A 139 0.11 2.23 0.66
C GLY A 139 -0.98 1.34 1.27
N VAL A 140 -1.28 0.20 0.65
CA VAL A 140 -2.33 -0.70 1.15
C VAL A 140 -1.93 -1.36 2.48
N THR A 141 -0.64 -1.67 2.66
CA THR A 141 -0.13 -2.23 3.93
C THR A 141 -0.30 -1.22 5.07
N PHE A 142 0.14 0.02 4.88
CA PHE A 142 -0.02 1.06 5.90
C PHE A 142 -1.47 1.42 6.14
N ALA A 143 -2.29 1.48 5.09
CA ALA A 143 -3.73 1.65 5.24
C ALA A 143 -4.35 0.56 6.11
N GLY A 144 -4.00 -0.71 5.86
CA GLY A 144 -4.50 -1.85 6.62
C GLY A 144 -4.07 -1.83 8.08
N VAL A 145 -2.79 -1.59 8.36
CA VAL A 145 -2.27 -1.46 9.73
C VAL A 145 -2.95 -0.32 10.47
N ARG A 146 -3.06 0.86 9.85
CA ARG A 146 -3.71 2.03 10.47
C ARG A 146 -5.19 1.79 10.72
N PHE A 147 -5.89 1.12 9.80
CA PHE A 147 -7.29 0.77 9.99
C PHE A 147 -7.47 -0.24 11.13
N ALA A 148 -6.61 -1.27 11.20
CA ALA A 148 -6.62 -2.23 12.31
C ALA A 148 -6.32 -1.57 13.66
N CYS A 149 -5.36 -0.65 13.72
CA CYS A 149 -5.08 0.14 14.93
C CYS A 149 -6.28 1.01 15.34
N ALA A 150 -7.02 1.58 14.38
CA ALA A 150 -8.22 2.35 14.68
C ALA A 150 -9.32 1.47 15.30
N ILE A 151 -9.55 0.29 14.72
CA ILE A 151 -10.52 -0.68 15.26
C ILE A 151 -10.10 -1.10 16.66
N TRP A 152 -8.82 -1.44 16.85
CA TRP A 152 -8.30 -1.82 18.16
C TRP A 152 -8.50 -0.71 19.20
N ALA A 153 -8.16 0.53 18.86
CA ALA A 153 -8.31 1.68 19.75
C ALA A 153 -9.76 2.02 20.10
N TYR A 154 -10.70 1.73 19.20
CA TYR A 154 -12.12 1.92 19.48
C TYR A 154 -12.69 0.83 20.40
N LEU A 155 -12.16 -0.39 20.32
CA LEU A 155 -12.63 -1.53 21.12
C LEU A 155 -11.99 -1.60 22.52
N SER A 156 -10.90 -0.86 22.75
CA SER A 156 -10.18 -0.80 24.03
C SER A 156 -10.70 0.28 24.94
#